data_AF-A0A7J3MIT6-F1
#
_entry.id   AF-A0A7J3MIT6-F1
#
_cell.length_a   1.000
_cell.length_b   1.000
_cell.length_c   1.000
_cell.angle_alpha   90.00
_cell.angle_beta   90.00
_cell.angle_gamma   90.00
#
_symmetry.space_group_name_H-M   'P 1'
#
loop_
_entity.id
_entity.type
_entity.pdbx_description
1 polymer ?
#
loop_
_entity_poly.entity_id
_entity_poly.type
_entity_poly.pdbx_seq_one_letter_code
_entity_poly.pdbx_strand_id
1 'polypeptide(L)'
;MQRCEVVLLGTVLTSFDPWRSPLCTCPRKYTINPYTGCSHRCLYCYTTAYIRSRESKPKQYLNHRLRRDLKYIDPRFPVDMSLSSDPYPPEERILGITRAVLELLLPAGLRVQITTKSDALLRDIDLLSRYNVAVSVTITTLDDSLARRLEPNAPPPSNRLKALEILKDHNVPFSVRVDPVIPYLNDDENSLRELVREVASIGAKHVVTSTYKARPDNFARMVNAFPELKAKWMKLYYPGGKIKLGYAYAPIQLRRRILWPVVDEANKLKLTYATCRENLTTPKYFRAPSCDGTHLIPSRIELRSRTAERIRLENFFSNSRV
;
A
#
# COMPACT_ATOMS: atom_id res chain seq x y z
N MET A 1 32.05 30.60 -14.46
CA MET A 1 31.93 29.65 -13.32
C MET A 1 30.61 29.90 -12.60
N GLN A 2 29.53 29.24 -13.02
CA GLN A 2 28.27 29.26 -12.27
C GLN A 2 28.44 28.39 -11.02
N ARG A 3 28.33 29.02 -9.85
CA ARG A 3 28.26 28.32 -8.56
C ARG A 3 27.07 27.36 -8.63
N CYS A 4 27.33 26.06 -8.65
CA CYS A 4 26.31 25.06 -8.35
C CYS A 4 25.84 25.35 -6.92
N GLU A 5 24.67 25.98 -6.77
CA GLU A 5 23.93 25.90 -5.53
C GLU A 5 23.65 24.43 -5.29
N VAL A 6 24.40 23.83 -4.37
CA VAL A 6 24.08 22.53 -3.81
C VAL A 6 22.81 22.73 -3.00
N VAL A 7 21.66 22.72 -3.69
CA VAL A 7 20.37 22.54 -3.02
C VAL A 7 20.54 21.29 -2.18
N LEU A 8 20.42 21.42 -0.85
CA LEU A 8 20.41 20.30 0.09
C LEU A 8 19.16 19.45 -0.21
N LEU A 9 19.25 18.65 -1.26
CA LEU A 9 18.16 17.79 -1.69
C LEU A 9 17.98 16.73 -0.60
N GLY A 10 16.86 16.77 0.12
CA GLY A 10 16.58 15.87 1.25
C GLY A 10 16.61 14.38 0.86
N THR A 11 16.44 13.47 1.82
CA THR A 11 16.33 12.03 1.54
C THR A 11 15.00 11.71 0.82
N VAL A 12 15.01 10.67 -0.01
CA VAL A 12 13.84 10.11 -0.71
C VAL A 12 13.52 8.70 -0.25
N LEU A 13 14.52 7.99 0.30
CA LEU A 13 14.37 6.70 0.94
C LEU A 13 14.44 6.90 2.46
N THR A 14 13.30 6.74 3.14
CA THR A 14 13.15 7.04 4.56
C THR A 14 12.62 5.83 5.32
N SER A 15 12.97 5.66 6.58
CA SER A 15 12.35 4.64 7.43
C SER A 15 10.82 4.83 7.46
N PHE A 16 10.07 3.75 7.32
CA PHE A 16 8.63 3.76 7.43
C PHE A 16 8.22 4.09 8.87
N ASP A 17 7.59 5.24 9.05
CA ASP A 17 6.99 5.67 10.31
C ASP A 17 5.53 6.09 10.08
N PRO A 18 4.53 5.26 10.44
CA PRO A 18 3.12 5.59 10.33
C PRO A 18 2.67 6.51 11.48
N TRP A 19 3.37 7.63 11.67
CA TRP A 19 3.18 8.59 12.76
C TRP A 19 3.22 7.96 14.15
N ARG A 20 4.15 7.02 14.34
CA ARG A 20 4.34 6.24 15.57
C ARG A 20 3.06 5.59 16.07
N SER A 21 2.13 5.29 15.14
CA SER A 21 0.83 4.77 15.49
C SER A 21 0.96 3.37 16.07
N PRO A 22 0.48 3.12 17.31
CA PRO A 22 0.53 1.78 17.91
C PRO A 22 -0.42 0.79 17.19
N LEU A 23 -1.24 1.29 16.26
CA LEU A 23 -2.17 0.48 15.48
C LEU A 23 -1.51 -0.14 14.24
N CYS A 24 -0.33 0.34 13.82
CA CYS A 24 0.36 -0.24 12.68
C CYS A 24 1.27 -1.38 13.16
N THR A 25 1.07 -2.57 12.60
CA THR A 25 1.84 -3.78 12.89
C THR A 25 2.75 -4.20 11.74
N CYS A 26 2.94 -3.32 10.74
CA CYS A 26 3.83 -3.62 9.62
C CYS A 26 5.28 -3.75 10.10
N PRO A 27 6.09 -4.59 9.46
CA PRO A 27 7.50 -4.76 9.82
C PRO A 27 8.29 -3.48 9.56
N ARG A 28 9.47 -3.39 10.17
CA ARG A 28 10.45 -2.35 9.86
C ARG A 28 10.82 -2.43 8.38
N LYS A 29 10.72 -1.29 7.70
CA LYS A 29 10.94 -1.15 6.26
C LYS A 29 11.29 0.28 5.91
N TYR A 30 11.83 0.49 4.72
CA TYR A 30 11.96 1.81 4.12
C TYR A 30 10.74 2.12 3.26
N THR A 31 10.54 3.40 2.97
CA THR A 31 9.56 3.86 1.98
C THR A 31 10.20 4.85 1.03
N ILE A 32 9.79 4.78 -0.24
CA ILE A 32 10.09 5.77 -1.27
C ILE A 32 8.78 6.14 -1.97
N ASN A 33 8.60 7.42 -2.26
CA ASN A 33 7.42 7.92 -2.97
C ASN A 33 7.93 8.62 -4.24
N PRO A 34 7.79 8.02 -5.44
CA PRO A 34 8.25 8.63 -6.68
C PRO A 34 7.51 9.92 -7.03
N TYR A 35 6.27 10.02 -6.56
CA TYR A 35 5.37 11.15 -6.75
C TYR A 35 5.01 11.84 -5.43
N THR A 36 4.60 13.10 -5.53
CA THR A 36 3.87 13.82 -4.48
C THR A 36 2.46 14.11 -4.98
N GLY A 37 1.44 13.78 -4.19
CA GLY A 37 0.05 13.75 -4.66
C GLY A 37 -0.30 12.42 -5.31
N CYS A 38 -1.55 12.28 -5.74
CA CYS A 38 -2.03 11.06 -6.39
C CYS A 38 -3.23 11.39 -7.27
N SER A 39 -3.05 11.25 -8.57
CA SER A 39 -4.06 11.56 -9.58
C SER A 39 -5.21 10.57 -9.65
N HIS A 40 -5.20 9.47 -8.90
CA HIS A 40 -6.36 8.59 -8.72
C HIS A 40 -7.54 9.28 -8.00
N ARG A 41 -7.25 10.28 -7.15
CA ARG A 41 -8.26 11.14 -6.47
C ARG A 41 -9.33 10.37 -5.68
N CYS A 42 -9.00 9.23 -5.09
CA CYS A 42 -9.96 8.43 -4.31
C CYS A 42 -10.63 9.26 -3.20
N LEU A 43 -11.96 9.22 -3.11
CA LEU A 43 -12.76 10.03 -2.18
C LEU A 43 -12.44 9.76 -0.72
N TYR A 44 -12.17 8.51 -0.37
CA TYR A 44 -11.83 8.09 0.99
C TYR A 44 -10.35 8.31 1.37
N CYS A 45 -9.51 8.78 0.44
CA CYS A 45 -8.07 8.84 0.64
C CYS A 45 -7.69 9.67 1.88
N TYR A 46 -6.87 9.11 2.77
CA TYR A 46 -6.45 9.83 3.98
C TYR A 46 -5.30 10.80 3.73
N THR A 47 -4.53 10.62 2.65
CA THR A 47 -3.31 11.39 2.40
C THR A 47 -3.62 12.86 2.09
N THR A 48 -4.83 13.13 1.58
CA THR A 48 -5.32 14.47 1.28
C THR A 48 -5.43 15.37 2.51
N ALA A 49 -5.53 14.81 3.71
CA ALA A 49 -5.54 15.60 4.94
C ALA A 49 -4.23 16.38 5.18
N TYR A 50 -3.11 15.95 4.60
CA TYR A 50 -1.79 16.61 4.77
C TYR A 50 -1.10 16.93 3.44
N ILE A 51 -1.29 16.14 2.38
CA ILE A 51 -0.79 16.45 1.04
C ILE A 51 -1.81 17.28 0.23
N ARG A 52 -3.08 17.37 0.65
CA ARG A 52 -4.20 17.90 -0.17
C ARG A 52 -4.45 17.07 -1.44
N SER A 53 -5.68 17.12 -1.94
CA SER A 53 -6.02 16.46 -3.21
C SER A 53 -5.36 17.20 -4.37
N ARG A 54 -4.25 16.66 -4.88
CA ARG A 54 -3.48 17.22 -6.00
C ARG A 54 -3.01 16.13 -6.95
N GLU A 55 -2.71 16.53 -8.16
CA GLU A 55 -2.12 15.68 -9.20
C GLU A 55 -0.75 15.14 -8.79
N SER A 56 -0.39 13.99 -9.35
CA SER A 56 0.88 13.34 -9.12
C SER A 56 2.01 14.15 -9.75
N LYS A 57 2.83 14.78 -8.92
CA LYS A 57 4.04 15.49 -9.37
C LYS A 57 5.28 14.64 -9.11
N PRO A 58 6.09 14.30 -10.12
CA PRO A 58 7.36 13.60 -9.93
C PRO A 58 8.26 14.33 -8.95
N LYS A 59 8.94 13.60 -8.06
CA LYS A 59 9.96 14.19 -7.21
C LYS A 59 11.20 14.53 -8.03
N GLN A 60 11.65 15.78 -7.91
CA GLN A 60 12.85 16.24 -8.61
C GLN A 60 14.10 15.48 -8.16
N TYR A 61 14.96 15.16 -9.14
CA TYR A 61 16.24 14.48 -8.95
C TYR A 61 16.13 13.15 -8.18
N LEU A 62 14.99 12.46 -8.29
CA LEU A 62 14.68 11.25 -7.52
C LEU A 62 15.78 10.18 -7.64
N ASN A 63 16.21 9.86 -8.86
CA ASN A 63 17.22 8.82 -9.10
C ASN A 63 18.59 9.18 -8.50
N HIS A 64 19.00 10.44 -8.63
CA HIS A 64 20.25 10.93 -8.03
C HIS A 64 20.19 10.83 -6.49
N ARG A 65 19.10 11.29 -5.89
CA ARG A 65 18.88 11.23 -4.44
C ARG A 65 18.80 9.79 -3.94
N LEU A 66 18.13 8.91 -4.70
CA LEU A 66 18.03 7.48 -4.36
C LEU A 66 19.40 6.81 -4.38
N ARG A 67 20.22 7.03 -5.41
CA ARG A 67 21.59 6.48 -5.46
C ARG A 67 22.45 6.91 -4.27
N ARG A 68 22.26 8.14 -3.77
CA ARG A 68 22.92 8.63 -2.56
C ARG A 68 22.39 7.89 -1.32
N ASP A 69 21.08 7.86 -1.15
CA ASP A 69 20.45 7.28 0.05
C ASP A 69 20.72 5.77 0.18
N LEU A 70 20.83 5.05 -0.95
CA LEU A 70 21.18 3.62 -1.00
C LEU A 70 22.54 3.28 -0.35
N LYS A 71 23.42 4.27 -0.16
CA LYS A 71 24.72 4.07 0.53
C LYS A 71 24.59 3.91 2.05
N TYR A 72 23.43 4.25 2.62
CA TYR A 72 23.21 4.38 4.05
C TYR A 72 22.07 3.51 4.60
N ILE A 73 21.42 2.70 3.75
CA ILE A 73 20.35 1.81 4.19
C ILE A 73 20.90 0.48 4.71
N ASP A 74 20.14 -0.13 5.62
CA ASP A 74 20.29 -1.55 5.94
C ASP A 74 19.49 -2.37 4.92
N PRO A 75 20.15 -3.05 3.95
CA PRO A 75 19.49 -3.78 2.87
C PRO A 75 18.68 -4.99 3.35
N ARG A 76 18.80 -5.38 4.63
CA ARG A 76 17.93 -6.41 5.22
C ARG A 76 16.50 -5.93 5.33
N PHE A 77 16.23 -4.63 5.42
CA PHE A 77 14.86 -4.12 5.46
C PHE A 77 14.30 -3.93 4.04
N PRO A 78 13.04 -4.33 3.80
CA PRO A 78 12.42 -4.13 2.50
C PRO A 78 12.11 -2.66 2.23
N VAL A 79 11.87 -2.33 0.97
CA VAL A 79 11.45 -1.00 0.51
C VAL A 79 10.00 -1.06 0.06
N ASP A 80 9.14 -0.23 0.63
CA ASP A 80 7.74 -0.09 0.23
C ASP A 80 7.54 1.11 -0.69
N MET A 81 6.97 0.84 -1.86
CA MET A 81 6.72 1.85 -2.88
C MET A 81 5.40 2.57 -2.58
N SER A 82 5.53 3.87 -2.32
CA SER A 82 4.43 4.85 -2.26
C SER A 82 3.38 4.61 -1.19
N LEU A 83 3.68 5.01 0.06
CA LEU A 83 2.73 4.99 1.18
C LEU A 83 1.94 6.31 1.35
N SER A 84 2.28 7.33 0.57
CA SER A 84 1.62 8.65 0.59
C SER A 84 1.18 9.14 -0.80
N SER A 85 1.35 8.28 -1.82
CA SER A 85 0.96 8.43 -3.21
C SER A 85 0.63 7.05 -3.78
N ASP A 86 0.42 6.92 -5.09
CA ASP A 86 0.47 5.63 -5.81
C ASP A 86 1.79 5.59 -6.61
N PRO A 87 2.47 4.44 -6.79
CA PRO A 87 3.64 4.37 -7.67
C PRO A 87 3.25 4.37 -9.16
N TYR A 88 2.01 4.05 -9.50
CA TYR A 88 1.53 3.96 -10.88
C TYR A 88 0.30 4.86 -11.15
N PRO A 89 0.36 6.16 -10.83
CA PRO A 89 -0.72 7.07 -11.20
C PRO A 89 -0.82 7.18 -12.73
N PRO A 90 -1.90 7.76 -13.29
CA PRO A 90 -2.06 7.95 -14.73
C PRO A 90 -0.82 8.52 -15.44
N GLU A 91 -0.11 9.47 -14.81
CA GLU A 91 1.10 10.08 -15.37
C GLU A 91 2.27 9.10 -15.52
N GLU A 92 2.36 8.06 -14.68
CA GLU A 92 3.44 7.08 -14.74
C GLU A 92 3.44 6.31 -16.07
N ARG A 93 2.30 6.18 -16.75
CA ARG A 93 2.21 5.51 -18.07
C ARG A 93 3.20 6.08 -19.09
N ILE A 94 3.45 7.40 -19.01
CA ILE A 94 4.36 8.12 -19.92
C ILE A 94 5.71 8.37 -19.25
N LEU A 95 5.73 8.73 -17.96
CA LEU A 95 6.93 9.26 -17.32
C LEU A 95 7.97 8.20 -16.92
N GLY A 96 7.56 6.96 -16.65
CA GLY A 96 8.49 5.86 -16.31
C GLY A 96 9.34 6.09 -15.05
N ILE A 97 8.88 6.90 -14.10
CA ILE A 97 9.66 7.28 -12.91
C ILE A 97 9.74 6.11 -11.95
N THR A 98 8.64 5.39 -11.74
CA THR A 98 8.62 4.18 -10.92
C THR A 98 9.51 3.10 -11.51
N ARG A 99 9.46 2.88 -12.82
CA ARG A 99 10.38 1.95 -13.49
C ARG A 99 11.84 2.30 -13.21
N ALA A 100 12.22 3.57 -13.36
CA ALA A 100 13.59 4.02 -13.11
C ALA A 100 14.03 3.80 -11.64
N VAL A 101 13.10 3.92 -10.68
CA VAL A 101 13.36 3.57 -9.27
C VAL A 101 13.57 2.06 -9.12
N LEU A 102 12.71 1.24 -9.73
CA LEU A 102 12.83 -0.23 -9.68
C LEU A 102 14.15 -0.71 -10.27
N GLU A 103 14.59 -0.13 -11.39
CA GLU A 103 15.88 -0.43 -12.03
C GLU A 103 17.10 -0.10 -11.13
N LEU A 104 16.94 0.78 -10.14
CA LEU A 104 17.96 1.06 -9.13
C LEU A 104 17.91 0.11 -7.94
N LEU A 105 16.71 -0.25 -7.48
CA LEU A 105 16.52 -1.06 -6.28
C LEU A 105 16.75 -2.56 -6.55
N LEU A 106 16.15 -3.07 -7.62
CA LEU A 106 15.97 -4.50 -7.84
C LEU A 106 17.29 -5.23 -8.18
N PRO A 107 18.18 -4.70 -9.05
CA PRO A 107 19.45 -5.36 -9.34
C PRO A 107 20.40 -5.45 -8.15
N ALA A 108 20.20 -4.63 -7.11
CA ALA A 108 20.94 -4.69 -5.85
C ALA A 108 20.48 -5.84 -4.93
N GLY A 109 19.42 -6.56 -5.29
CA GLY A 109 18.82 -7.63 -4.49
C GLY A 109 17.85 -7.13 -3.43
N LEU A 110 17.52 -5.82 -3.42
CA LEU A 110 16.60 -5.27 -2.43
C LEU A 110 15.21 -5.87 -2.60
N ARG A 111 14.58 -6.16 -1.45
CA ARG A 111 13.20 -6.64 -1.37
C ARG A 111 12.25 -5.46 -1.51
N VAL A 112 11.37 -5.49 -2.49
CA VAL A 112 10.45 -4.39 -2.79
C VAL A 112 9.00 -4.84 -2.65
N GLN A 113 8.21 -4.08 -1.91
CA GLN A 113 6.76 -4.19 -1.91
C GLN A 113 6.17 -3.04 -2.72
N ILE A 114 5.18 -3.34 -3.58
CA ILE A 114 4.44 -2.34 -4.34
C ILE A 114 2.99 -2.38 -3.90
N THR A 115 2.43 -1.24 -3.48
CA THR A 115 0.99 -1.10 -3.24
C THR A 115 0.38 -0.15 -4.26
N THR A 116 -0.64 -0.59 -5.02
CA THR A 116 -1.22 0.23 -6.09
C THR A 116 -2.70 -0.09 -6.37
N LYS A 117 -3.38 0.81 -7.09
CA LYS A 117 -4.69 0.59 -7.73
C LYS A 117 -4.61 0.45 -9.25
N SER A 118 -3.42 0.56 -9.83
CA SER A 118 -3.25 0.74 -11.26
C SER A 118 -2.83 -0.54 -11.97
N ASP A 119 -3.41 -0.80 -13.14
CA ASP A 119 -2.95 -1.84 -14.06
C ASP A 119 -1.69 -1.42 -14.84
N ALA A 120 -1.26 -0.15 -14.75
CA ALA A 120 -0.03 0.32 -15.40
C ALA A 120 1.24 -0.36 -14.88
N LEU A 121 1.18 -1.03 -13.72
CA LEU A 121 2.27 -1.86 -13.20
C LEU A 121 2.70 -2.97 -14.17
N LEU A 122 1.79 -3.42 -15.04
CA LEU A 122 2.05 -4.50 -16.00
C LEU A 122 3.11 -4.13 -17.05
N ARG A 123 3.35 -2.84 -17.30
CA ARG A 123 4.46 -2.40 -18.15
C ARG A 123 5.81 -2.89 -17.62
N ASP A 124 5.92 -3.01 -16.30
CA ASP A 124 7.16 -3.38 -15.62
C ASP A 124 7.18 -4.86 -15.23
N ILE A 125 6.31 -5.69 -15.82
CA ILE A 125 6.19 -7.13 -15.53
C ILE A 125 7.52 -7.89 -15.74
N ASP A 126 8.36 -7.43 -16.67
CA ASP A 126 9.70 -7.95 -16.90
C ASP A 126 10.61 -7.83 -15.67
N LEU A 127 10.45 -6.74 -14.90
CA LEU A 127 11.14 -6.54 -13.63
C LEU A 127 10.45 -7.30 -12.49
N LEU A 128 9.12 -7.19 -12.39
CA LEU A 128 8.35 -7.78 -11.27
C LEU A 128 8.45 -9.31 -11.23
N SER A 129 8.56 -9.97 -12.38
CA SER A 129 8.69 -11.43 -12.51
C SER A 129 10.11 -11.95 -12.24
N ARG A 130 11.13 -11.10 -12.42
CA ARG A 130 12.54 -11.50 -12.27
C ARG A 130 13.11 -11.29 -10.87
N TYR A 131 12.66 -10.25 -10.17
CA TYR A 131 13.32 -9.78 -8.94
C TYR A 131 12.51 -10.05 -7.67
N ASN A 132 13.04 -9.59 -6.53
CA ASN A 132 12.45 -9.74 -5.19
C ASN A 132 11.28 -8.76 -4.98
N VAL A 133 10.17 -8.98 -5.69
CA VAL A 133 8.99 -8.12 -5.63
C VAL A 133 7.73 -8.88 -5.24
N ALA A 134 6.94 -8.28 -4.35
CA ALA A 134 5.53 -8.63 -4.17
C ALA A 134 4.64 -7.41 -4.41
N VAL A 135 3.45 -7.65 -4.97
CA VAL A 135 2.48 -6.61 -5.31
C VAL A 135 1.27 -6.69 -4.38
N SER A 136 0.72 -5.55 -4.01
CA SER A 136 -0.49 -5.42 -3.21
C SER A 136 -1.49 -4.56 -3.97
N VAL A 137 -2.46 -5.18 -4.64
CA VAL A 137 -3.46 -4.46 -5.44
C VAL A 137 -4.69 -4.14 -4.59
N THR A 138 -5.15 -2.89 -4.60
CA THR A 138 -6.39 -2.52 -3.90
C THR A 138 -7.61 -2.81 -4.78
N ILE A 139 -8.55 -3.59 -4.26
CA ILE A 139 -9.87 -3.86 -4.87
C ILE A 139 -10.90 -3.70 -3.75
N THR A 140 -11.62 -2.59 -3.75
CA THR A 140 -12.60 -2.23 -2.70
C THR A 140 -13.98 -2.84 -2.95
N THR A 141 -14.32 -3.13 -4.20
CA THR A 141 -15.58 -3.73 -4.66
C THR A 141 -15.35 -4.39 -6.02
N LEU A 142 -16.20 -5.35 -6.40
CA LEU A 142 -16.27 -5.88 -7.77
C LEU A 142 -17.15 -5.01 -8.70
N ASP A 143 -17.91 -4.06 -8.14
CA ASP A 143 -18.77 -3.16 -8.90
C ASP A 143 -17.96 -1.99 -9.49
N ASP A 144 -17.73 -2.06 -10.80
CA ASP A 144 -17.08 -1.01 -11.60
C ASP A 144 -17.77 0.36 -11.48
N SER A 145 -19.10 0.40 -11.33
CA SER A 145 -19.86 1.65 -11.23
C SER A 145 -19.64 2.36 -9.90
N LEU A 146 -19.69 1.61 -8.79
CA LEU A 146 -19.36 2.11 -7.46
C LEU A 146 -17.90 2.51 -7.36
N ALA A 147 -16.99 1.69 -7.92
CA ALA A 147 -15.56 1.98 -7.93
C ALA A 147 -15.26 3.29 -8.67
N ARG A 148 -15.89 3.57 -9.82
CA ARG A 148 -15.74 4.85 -10.53
C ARG A 148 -16.18 6.05 -9.69
N ARG A 149 -17.20 5.91 -8.85
CA ARG A 149 -17.61 7.00 -7.93
C ARG A 149 -16.59 7.20 -6.82
N LEU A 150 -16.08 6.11 -6.22
CA LEU A 150 -15.13 6.16 -5.10
C LEU A 150 -13.71 6.53 -5.53
N GLU A 151 -13.29 6.13 -6.72
CA GLU A 151 -11.91 6.11 -7.22
C GLU A 151 -11.86 6.57 -8.69
N PRO A 152 -12.28 7.81 -8.99
CA PRO A 152 -12.67 8.24 -10.35
C PRO A 152 -11.60 8.11 -11.42
N ASN A 153 -10.32 8.19 -11.04
CA ASN A 153 -9.20 8.14 -11.96
C ASN A 153 -8.31 6.90 -11.72
N ALA A 154 -8.79 5.92 -10.95
CA ALA A 154 -8.13 4.62 -10.85
C ALA A 154 -8.79 3.65 -11.85
N PRO A 155 -8.04 2.71 -12.45
CA PRO A 155 -8.63 1.67 -13.30
C PRO A 155 -9.75 0.93 -12.57
N PRO A 156 -10.83 0.53 -13.26
CA PRO A 156 -11.93 -0.21 -12.63
C PRO A 156 -11.45 -1.55 -12.03
N PRO A 157 -12.17 -2.13 -11.05
CA PRO A 157 -11.80 -3.41 -10.45
C PRO A 157 -11.71 -4.54 -11.48
N SER A 158 -12.54 -4.55 -12.52
CA SER A 158 -12.42 -5.49 -13.65
C SER A 158 -11.02 -5.48 -14.32
N ASN A 159 -10.44 -4.30 -14.55
CA ASN A 159 -9.07 -4.18 -15.06
C ASN A 159 -8.03 -4.66 -14.05
N ARG A 160 -8.25 -4.39 -12.76
CA ARG A 160 -7.33 -4.82 -11.70
C ARG A 160 -7.31 -6.34 -11.56
N LEU A 161 -8.46 -7.01 -11.72
CA LEU A 161 -8.54 -8.49 -11.75
C LEU A 161 -7.74 -9.06 -12.92
N LYS A 162 -7.91 -8.52 -14.14
CA LYS A 162 -7.08 -8.91 -15.30
C LYS A 162 -5.58 -8.72 -15.04
N ALA A 163 -5.20 -7.64 -14.35
CA ALA A 163 -3.81 -7.44 -13.95
C ALA A 163 -3.34 -8.51 -12.95
N LEU A 164 -4.20 -8.99 -12.04
CA LEU A 164 -3.86 -10.10 -11.13
C LEU A 164 -3.65 -11.42 -11.88
N GLU A 165 -4.44 -11.70 -12.92
CA GLU A 165 -4.26 -12.88 -13.79
C GLU A 165 -2.88 -12.84 -14.46
N ILE A 166 -2.49 -11.70 -15.04
CA ILE A 166 -1.17 -11.54 -15.66
C ILE A 166 -0.04 -11.66 -14.62
N LEU A 167 -0.21 -11.09 -13.42
CA LEU A 167 0.75 -11.28 -12.33
C LEU A 167 0.89 -12.76 -11.96
N LYS A 168 -0.23 -13.50 -11.93
CA LYS A 168 -0.26 -14.93 -11.65
C LYS A 168 0.51 -15.72 -12.71
N ASP A 169 0.27 -15.45 -13.99
CA ASP A 169 0.92 -16.13 -15.13
C ASP A 169 2.45 -15.92 -15.13
N HIS A 170 2.88 -14.73 -14.71
CA HIS A 170 4.29 -14.38 -14.56
C HIS A 170 4.89 -14.74 -13.19
N ASN A 171 4.18 -15.54 -12.39
CA ASN A 171 4.58 -15.99 -11.06
C ASN A 171 4.94 -14.85 -10.08
N VAL A 172 4.40 -13.65 -10.25
CA VAL A 172 4.60 -12.53 -9.33
C VAL A 172 3.67 -12.72 -8.13
N PRO A 173 4.19 -12.85 -6.90
CA PRO A 173 3.33 -13.02 -5.73
C PRO A 173 2.57 -11.72 -5.43
N PHE A 174 1.29 -11.85 -5.12
CA PHE A 174 0.46 -10.70 -4.78
C PHE A 174 -0.50 -10.94 -3.62
N SER A 175 -0.83 -9.83 -2.96
CA SER A 175 -1.92 -9.68 -2.02
C SER A 175 -3.01 -8.77 -2.58
N VAL A 176 -4.24 -8.93 -2.09
CA VAL A 176 -5.32 -7.98 -2.38
C VAL A 176 -5.70 -7.20 -1.13
N ARG A 177 -5.93 -5.90 -1.30
CA ARG A 177 -6.46 -5.02 -0.25
C ARG A 177 -7.93 -4.73 -0.49
N VAL A 178 -8.79 -5.28 0.35
CA VAL A 178 -10.18 -4.86 0.53
C VAL A 178 -10.20 -3.73 1.57
N ASP A 179 -9.59 -2.61 1.18
CA ASP A 179 -9.23 -1.53 2.10
C ASP A 179 -9.44 -0.16 1.41
N PRO A 180 -10.49 0.61 1.79
CA PRO A 180 -11.41 0.37 2.91
C PRO A 180 -12.72 -0.35 2.53
N VAL A 181 -13.30 -1.05 3.52
CA VAL A 181 -14.73 -1.36 3.61
C VAL A 181 -15.44 -0.14 4.23
N ILE A 182 -16.38 0.44 3.50
CA ILE A 182 -17.13 1.65 3.80
C ILE A 182 -18.57 1.26 4.13
N PRO A 183 -19.06 1.57 5.35
CA PRO A 183 -20.43 1.26 5.75
C PRO A 183 -21.48 1.82 4.79
N TYR A 184 -22.45 0.99 4.42
CA TYR A 184 -23.56 1.28 3.49
C TYR A 184 -23.17 1.46 2.02
N LEU A 185 -21.93 1.19 1.62
CA LEU A 185 -21.49 1.30 0.21
C LEU A 185 -20.95 -0.02 -0.34
N ASN A 186 -19.93 -0.57 0.31
CA ASN A 186 -19.28 -1.82 -0.11
C ASN A 186 -19.12 -2.78 1.08
N ASP A 187 -20.06 -2.76 2.02
CA ASP A 187 -20.08 -3.60 3.21
C ASP A 187 -21.14 -4.72 3.16
N ASP A 188 -21.72 -4.99 1.99
CA ASP A 188 -22.56 -6.18 1.79
C ASP A 188 -21.74 -7.46 1.99
N GLU A 189 -22.27 -8.37 2.82
CA GLU A 189 -21.55 -9.59 3.21
C GLU A 189 -21.31 -10.52 2.02
N ASN A 190 -22.28 -10.69 1.13
CA ASN A 190 -22.15 -11.61 0.00
C ASN A 190 -21.15 -11.06 -1.00
N SER A 191 -21.24 -9.77 -1.33
CA SER A 191 -20.28 -9.11 -2.24
C SER A 191 -18.84 -9.15 -1.71
N LEU A 192 -18.64 -8.99 -0.39
CA LEU A 192 -17.32 -9.10 0.22
C LEU A 192 -16.77 -10.54 0.14
N ARG A 193 -17.60 -11.56 0.38
CA ARG A 193 -17.19 -12.96 0.26
C ARG A 193 -16.87 -13.32 -1.19
N GLU A 194 -17.70 -12.87 -2.13
CA GLU A 194 -17.50 -13.06 -3.56
C GLU A 194 -16.16 -12.46 -4.02
N LEU A 195 -15.87 -11.22 -3.62
CA LEU A 195 -14.58 -10.58 -3.90
C LEU A 195 -13.41 -11.44 -3.40
N VAL A 196 -13.48 -11.94 -2.17
CA VAL A 196 -12.41 -12.79 -1.61
C VAL A 196 -12.27 -14.11 -2.39
N ARG A 197 -13.38 -14.75 -2.77
CA ARG A 197 -13.36 -15.97 -3.59
C ARG A 197 -12.74 -15.72 -4.95
N GLU A 198 -13.10 -14.62 -5.60
CA GLU A 198 -12.60 -14.24 -6.91
C GLU A 198 -11.08 -14.02 -6.88
N VAL A 199 -10.58 -13.25 -5.92
CA VAL A 199 -9.13 -13.01 -5.86
C VAL A 199 -8.36 -14.25 -5.42
N ALA A 200 -8.97 -15.13 -4.62
CA ALA A 200 -8.40 -16.41 -4.26
C ALA A 200 -8.29 -17.36 -5.47
N SER A 201 -9.31 -17.40 -6.33
CA SER A 201 -9.35 -18.23 -7.54
C SER A 201 -8.25 -17.82 -8.54
N ILE A 202 -8.00 -16.52 -8.68
CA ILE A 202 -6.89 -15.97 -9.49
C ILE A 202 -5.53 -16.32 -8.87
N GLY A 203 -5.45 -16.46 -7.54
CA GLY A 203 -4.26 -16.95 -6.85
C GLY A 203 -3.64 -16.01 -5.83
N ALA A 204 -4.41 -15.04 -5.31
CA ALA A 204 -4.00 -14.21 -4.19
C ALA A 204 -3.50 -15.07 -3.03
N LYS A 205 -2.42 -14.64 -2.38
CA LYS A 205 -1.83 -15.37 -1.24
C LYS A 205 -2.17 -14.74 0.10
N HIS A 206 -2.56 -13.47 0.08
CA HIS A 206 -2.84 -12.69 1.27
C HIS A 206 -3.96 -11.69 1.01
N VAL A 207 -4.85 -11.49 1.99
CA VAL A 207 -5.87 -10.44 1.96
C VAL A 207 -5.68 -9.48 3.12
N VAL A 208 -5.59 -8.19 2.80
CA VAL A 208 -5.62 -7.12 3.80
C VAL A 208 -6.99 -6.45 3.77
N THR A 209 -7.57 -6.19 4.94
CA THR A 209 -8.83 -5.44 5.00
C THR A 209 -8.83 -4.40 6.10
N SER A 210 -9.57 -3.32 5.92
CA SER A 210 -9.74 -2.31 6.95
C SER A 210 -11.02 -1.53 6.72
N THR A 211 -11.54 -0.90 7.76
CA THR A 211 -12.70 -0.03 7.65
C THR A 211 -12.28 1.38 7.24
N TYR A 212 -13.23 2.09 6.61
CA TYR A 212 -13.06 3.52 6.35
C TYR A 212 -12.86 4.29 7.64
N LYS A 213 -11.79 5.10 7.66
CA LYS A 213 -11.36 5.95 8.77
C LYS A 213 -11.53 7.40 8.36
N ALA A 214 -12.56 8.04 8.89
CA ALA A 214 -12.94 9.38 8.50
C ALA A 214 -11.95 10.42 9.04
N ARG A 215 -11.62 11.39 8.18
CA ARG A 215 -11.00 12.66 8.53
C ARG A 215 -11.88 13.76 7.96
N PRO A 216 -11.93 14.97 8.55
CA PRO A 216 -12.82 16.04 8.07
C PRO A 216 -12.75 16.26 6.56
N ASP A 217 -11.55 16.27 5.97
CA ASP A 217 -11.33 16.41 4.52
C ASP A 217 -11.96 15.28 3.69
N ASN A 218 -11.59 14.01 3.96
CA ASN A 218 -12.10 12.91 3.16
C ASN A 218 -13.58 12.65 3.42
N PHE A 219 -14.07 12.95 4.64
CA PHE A 219 -15.46 12.81 5.01
C PHE A 219 -16.34 13.80 4.26
N ALA A 220 -15.90 15.06 4.12
CA ALA A 220 -16.59 16.05 3.31
C ALA A 220 -16.70 15.60 1.84
N ARG A 221 -15.62 15.07 1.25
CA ARG A 221 -15.62 14.54 -0.11
C ARG A 221 -16.57 13.34 -0.28
N MET A 222 -16.56 12.43 0.68
CA MET A 222 -17.49 11.29 0.71
C MET A 222 -18.95 11.76 0.80
N VAL A 223 -19.27 12.66 1.74
CA VAL A 223 -20.64 13.20 1.90
C VAL A 223 -21.11 13.95 0.65
N ASN A 224 -20.23 14.70 -0.01
CA ASN A 224 -20.61 15.42 -1.24
C ASN A 224 -20.94 14.46 -2.39
N ALA A 225 -20.24 13.32 -2.48
CA ALA A 225 -20.48 12.33 -3.53
C ALA A 225 -21.63 11.35 -3.23
N PHE A 226 -22.00 11.22 -1.94
CA PHE A 226 -23.06 10.34 -1.43
C PHE A 226 -23.93 11.08 -0.40
N PRO A 227 -24.64 12.16 -0.80
CA PRO A 227 -25.41 13.00 0.11
C PRO A 227 -26.50 12.21 0.87
N GLU A 228 -27.04 11.16 0.26
CA GLU A 228 -28.02 10.24 0.85
C GLU A 228 -27.50 9.49 2.08
N LEU A 229 -26.17 9.31 2.20
CA LEU A 229 -25.54 8.62 3.33
C LEU A 229 -25.09 9.58 4.44
N LYS A 230 -25.19 10.91 4.22
CA LYS A 230 -24.73 11.94 5.15
C LYS A 230 -25.22 11.72 6.58
N ALA A 231 -26.53 11.55 6.77
CA ALA A 231 -27.13 11.41 8.10
C ALA A 231 -26.62 10.13 8.81
N LYS A 232 -26.53 9.03 8.09
CA LYS A 232 -26.04 7.74 8.61
C LYS A 232 -24.57 7.82 9.01
N TRP A 233 -23.73 8.38 8.14
CA TRP A 233 -22.30 8.53 8.40
C TRP A 233 -21.97 9.57 9.46
N MET A 234 -22.72 10.67 9.53
CA MET A 234 -22.60 11.63 10.63
C MET A 234 -22.81 10.88 11.94
N LYS A 235 -23.99 10.27 12.14
CA LYS A 235 -24.27 9.49 13.37
C LYS A 235 -23.18 8.45 13.70
N LEU A 236 -22.62 7.80 12.68
CA LEU A 236 -21.63 6.74 12.86
C LEU A 236 -20.24 7.23 13.25
N TYR A 237 -19.78 8.33 12.65
CA TYR A 237 -18.42 8.85 12.81
C TYR A 237 -18.34 10.05 13.76
N TYR A 238 -19.43 10.80 13.96
CA TYR A 238 -19.51 12.05 14.75
C TYR A 238 -20.88 12.23 15.45
N PRO A 239 -20.98 12.36 16.79
CA PRO A 239 -19.96 12.20 17.83
C PRO A 239 -19.72 10.72 18.22
N GLY A 240 -20.44 9.77 17.62
CA GLY A 240 -20.40 8.35 17.98
C GLY A 240 -19.13 7.58 17.59
N GLY A 241 -18.25 8.17 16.78
CA GLY A 241 -16.97 7.59 16.39
C GLY A 241 -15.87 7.85 17.43
N LYS A 242 -14.93 6.91 17.58
CA LYS A 242 -13.75 7.12 18.44
C LYS A 242 -12.66 7.83 17.65
N ILE A 243 -12.26 9.03 18.08
CA ILE A 243 -11.13 9.76 17.48
C ILE A 243 -9.82 9.12 17.96
N LYS A 244 -9.00 8.64 17.02
CA LYS A 244 -7.65 8.14 17.28
C LYS A 244 -6.69 8.74 16.26
N LEU A 245 -5.68 9.48 16.73
CA LEU A 245 -4.66 10.11 15.87
C LEU A 245 -5.28 10.95 14.72
N GLY A 246 -6.33 11.70 15.05
CA GLY A 246 -7.06 12.54 14.09
C GLY A 246 -7.98 11.80 13.11
N TYR A 247 -8.20 10.49 13.29
CA TYR A 247 -9.16 9.71 12.52
C TYR A 247 -10.38 9.34 13.38
N ALA A 248 -11.59 9.55 12.85
CA ALA A 248 -12.80 8.99 13.43
C ALA A 248 -12.98 7.54 12.95
N TYR A 249 -12.96 6.61 13.91
CA TYR A 249 -13.25 5.20 13.69
C TYR A 249 -14.71 4.90 13.99
N ALA A 250 -15.34 4.10 13.14
CA ALA A 250 -16.64 3.52 13.47
C ALA A 250 -16.56 2.64 14.75
N PRO A 251 -17.68 2.43 15.46
CA PRO A 251 -17.74 1.57 16.64
C PRO A 251 -17.13 0.19 16.39
N ILE A 252 -16.39 -0.34 17.37
CA ILE A 252 -15.64 -1.60 17.24
C ILE A 252 -16.54 -2.78 16.87
N GLN A 253 -17.78 -2.80 17.37
CA GLN A 253 -18.77 -3.83 17.06
C GLN A 253 -19.12 -3.82 15.57
N LEU A 254 -19.35 -2.64 14.98
CA LEU A 254 -19.59 -2.52 13.55
C LEU A 254 -18.37 -2.94 12.75
N ARG A 255 -17.17 -2.47 13.13
CA ARG A 255 -15.93 -2.82 12.42
C ARG A 255 -15.69 -4.32 12.41
N ARG A 256 -15.89 -4.99 13.54
CA ARG A 256 -15.81 -6.46 13.64
C ARG A 256 -16.82 -7.15 12.72
N ARG A 257 -18.05 -6.64 12.65
CA ARG A 257 -19.13 -7.20 11.81
C ARG A 257 -18.80 -7.07 10.32
N ILE A 258 -18.47 -5.87 9.84
CA ILE A 258 -18.29 -5.64 8.39
C ILE A 258 -16.97 -6.17 7.82
N LEU A 259 -15.96 -6.37 8.68
CA LEU A 259 -14.70 -7.01 8.27
C LEU A 259 -14.78 -8.54 8.36
N TRP A 260 -15.76 -9.09 9.09
CA TRP A 260 -15.88 -10.53 9.28
C TRP A 260 -16.05 -11.31 7.97
N PRO A 261 -16.89 -10.90 7.01
CA PRO A 261 -17.03 -11.59 5.73
C PRO A 261 -15.69 -11.80 5.03
N VAL A 262 -14.84 -10.78 4.99
CA VAL A 262 -13.52 -10.84 4.35
C VAL A 262 -12.58 -11.80 5.10
N VAL A 263 -12.53 -11.68 6.42
CA VAL A 263 -11.64 -12.46 7.30
C VAL A 263 -12.03 -13.94 7.32
N ASP A 264 -13.32 -14.22 7.49
CA ASP A 264 -13.87 -15.57 7.55
C ASP A 264 -13.68 -16.30 6.21
N GLU A 265 -13.98 -15.64 5.10
CA GLU A 265 -13.82 -16.24 3.77
C GLU A 265 -12.35 -16.50 3.43
N ALA A 266 -11.45 -15.55 3.74
CA ALA A 266 -10.02 -15.75 3.56
C ALA A 266 -9.49 -16.94 4.38
N ASN A 267 -9.97 -17.11 5.62
CA ASN A 267 -9.62 -18.26 6.44
C ASN A 267 -10.14 -19.59 5.87
N LYS A 268 -11.39 -19.65 5.38
CA LYS A 268 -11.95 -20.85 4.73
C LYS A 268 -11.14 -21.26 3.50
N LEU A 269 -10.67 -20.28 2.74
CA LEU A 269 -9.86 -20.47 1.53
C LEU A 269 -8.36 -20.64 1.83
N LYS A 270 -7.97 -20.72 3.12
CA LYS A 270 -6.59 -20.92 3.59
C LYS A 270 -5.61 -19.83 3.11
N LEU A 271 -6.11 -18.61 2.86
CA LEU A 271 -5.28 -17.44 2.62
C LEU A 271 -4.70 -16.94 3.95
N THR A 272 -3.55 -16.27 3.90
CA THR A 272 -3.16 -15.43 5.04
C THR A 272 -3.99 -14.15 5.01
N TYR A 273 -4.25 -13.53 6.17
CA TYR A 273 -5.03 -12.30 6.22
C TYR A 273 -4.66 -11.41 7.40
N ALA A 274 -4.93 -10.11 7.26
CA ALA A 274 -4.70 -9.14 8.31
C ALA A 274 -5.68 -7.97 8.24
N THR A 275 -6.11 -7.48 9.41
CA THR A 275 -6.84 -6.21 9.50
C THR A 275 -5.89 -5.02 9.72
N CYS A 276 -5.83 -4.09 8.78
CA CYS A 276 -4.89 -2.97 8.80
C CYS A 276 -5.35 -1.83 9.74
N ARG A 277 -4.58 -1.55 10.79
CA ARG A 277 -4.85 -0.46 11.75
C ARG A 277 -6.23 -0.52 12.41
N GLU A 278 -6.78 -1.72 12.60
CA GLU A 278 -8.09 -1.93 13.22
C GLU A 278 -8.03 -2.17 14.73
N ASN A 279 -6.84 -2.40 15.30
CA ASN A 279 -6.67 -2.92 16.66
C ASN A 279 -7.37 -4.29 16.87
N LEU A 280 -7.43 -5.09 15.81
CA LEU A 280 -8.00 -6.44 15.78
C LEU A 280 -6.86 -7.44 15.50
N THR A 281 -5.94 -7.58 16.45
CA THR A 281 -4.68 -8.33 16.28
C THR A 281 -4.74 -9.77 16.79
N THR A 282 -5.91 -10.25 17.21
CA THR A 282 -6.07 -11.64 17.63
C THR A 282 -5.94 -12.58 16.42
N PRO A 283 -5.57 -13.87 16.62
CA PRO A 283 -5.48 -14.85 15.52
C PRO A 283 -6.75 -14.95 14.67
N LYS A 284 -7.90 -14.60 15.25
CA LYS A 284 -9.19 -14.50 14.55
C LYS A 284 -9.19 -13.47 13.42
N TYR A 285 -8.54 -12.31 13.60
CA TYR A 285 -8.54 -11.19 12.64
C TYR A 285 -7.15 -10.91 12.03
N PHE A 286 -6.13 -11.62 12.49
CA PHE A 286 -4.76 -11.47 12.02
C PHE A 286 -4.05 -12.83 11.99
N ARG A 287 -3.87 -13.39 10.80
CA ARG A 287 -3.19 -14.67 10.56
C ARG A 287 -2.22 -14.53 9.38
N ALA A 288 -1.13 -13.81 9.62
CA ALA A 288 -0.07 -13.61 8.63
C ALA A 288 1.26 -13.23 9.33
N PRO A 289 2.44 -13.47 8.72
CA PRO A 289 3.71 -12.96 9.23
C PRO A 289 3.85 -11.44 9.12
N SER A 290 3.12 -10.78 8.21
CA SER A 290 3.07 -9.32 8.11
C SER A 290 1.68 -8.83 7.73
N CYS A 291 1.31 -7.63 8.19
CA CYS A 291 0.01 -7.02 7.92
C CYS A 291 -0.18 -6.63 6.46
N ASP A 292 0.91 -6.30 5.78
CA ASP A 292 0.91 -5.59 4.51
C ASP A 292 1.20 -6.47 3.30
N GLY A 293 1.57 -7.73 3.49
CA GLY A 293 2.03 -8.61 2.42
C GLY A 293 3.55 -8.64 2.20
N THR A 294 4.36 -7.92 2.99
CA THR A 294 5.85 -7.97 2.93
C THR A 294 6.38 -9.41 2.95
N HIS A 295 5.73 -10.31 3.69
CA HIS A 295 6.11 -11.73 3.77
C HIS A 295 5.97 -12.52 2.45
N LEU A 296 5.28 -11.95 1.45
CA LEU A 296 5.15 -12.55 0.12
C LEU A 296 6.34 -12.26 -0.79
N ILE A 297 7.22 -11.32 -0.43
CA ILE A 297 8.35 -10.95 -1.28
C ILE A 297 9.28 -12.18 -1.45
N PRO A 298 9.51 -12.66 -2.68
CA PRO A 298 10.33 -13.83 -2.91
C PRO A 298 11.81 -13.49 -2.76
N SER A 299 12.62 -14.53 -2.61
CA SER A 299 14.09 -14.44 -2.60
C SER A 299 14.64 -15.02 -3.91
N ARG A 300 14.54 -14.26 -5.00
CA ARG A 300 15.02 -14.63 -6.34
C ARG A 300 16.45 -14.17 -6.62
N ILE A 301 16.83 -13.02 -6.07
CA ILE A 301 18.13 -12.39 -6.28
C ILE A 301 18.78 -12.13 -4.91
N GLU A 302 20.02 -12.55 -4.73
CA GLU A 302 20.76 -12.28 -3.50
C GLU A 302 21.21 -10.82 -3.42
N LEU A 303 21.39 -10.32 -2.19
CA LEU A 303 21.94 -8.99 -1.95
C LEU A 303 23.37 -8.91 -2.47
N ARG A 304 23.66 -7.97 -3.37
CA ARG A 304 25.01 -7.81 -3.92
C ARG A 304 25.99 -7.30 -2.84
N SER A 305 27.17 -7.91 -2.82
CA SER A 305 28.17 -7.89 -1.73
C SER A 305 28.66 -6.50 -1.28
N ARG A 306 28.64 -5.44 -2.09
CA ARG A 306 29.16 -4.13 -1.66
C ARG A 306 28.38 -3.48 -0.52
N THR A 307 27.08 -3.78 -0.38
CA THR A 307 26.27 -3.33 0.77
C THR A 307 26.38 -4.32 1.94
N ALA A 308 26.61 -5.60 1.66
CA ALA A 308 26.77 -6.65 2.67
C ALA A 308 28.16 -6.64 3.34
N GLU A 309 29.22 -6.23 2.63
CA GLU A 309 30.59 -6.08 3.17
C GLU A 309 30.67 -4.98 4.23
N ARG A 310 29.94 -3.87 4.05
CA ARG A 310 29.83 -2.82 5.09
C ARG A 310 29.16 -3.34 6.37
N ILE A 311 28.10 -4.14 6.23
CA ILE A 311 27.39 -4.75 7.37
C ILE A 311 28.24 -5.81 8.07
N ARG A 312 29.03 -6.59 7.32
CA ARG A 312 29.99 -7.53 7.91
C ARG A 312 31.11 -6.81 8.65
N LEU A 313 31.66 -5.73 8.09
CA LEU A 313 32.72 -4.95 8.72
C LEU A 313 32.23 -4.24 10.00
N GLU A 314 31.04 -3.63 10.00
CA GLU A 314 30.48 -3.01 11.22
C GLU A 314 30.21 -4.02 12.34
N ASN A 315 29.82 -5.26 12.00
CA ASN A 315 29.68 -6.35 12.98
C ASN A 315 31.02 -6.98 13.41
N PHE A 316 32.09 -6.80 12.64
CA PHE A 316 33.43 -7.25 13.00
C PHE A 316 34.10 -6.27 13.99
N PHE A 317 33.87 -4.96 13.83
CA PHE A 317 34.39 -3.93 14.73
C PHE A 317 33.60 -3.78 16.05
N SER A 318 32.38 -4.34 16.15
CA SER A 318 31.60 -4.36 17.39
C SER A 318 31.92 -5.56 18.31
N ASN A 319 32.53 -6.63 17.78
CA ASN A 319 32.98 -7.80 18.55
C ASN A 319 34.48 -7.80 18.88
N SER A 320 35.20 -6.72 18.55
CA SER A 320 36.65 -6.58 18.79
C SER A 320 36.99 -5.62 19.94
N ARG A 321 36.03 -5.30 20.82
CA ARG A 321 36.27 -4.59 22.09
C ARG A 321 36.00 -5.53 23.25
N VAL A 322 36.98 -6.38 23.55
CA VAL A 322 37.29 -6.83 24.91
C VAL A 322 38.59 -6.16 25.32
#